data_AF-A0A928H9G4-F1
#
_entry.id   AF-A0A928H9G4-F1
#
_cell.length_a   1.000
_cell.length_b   1.000
_cell.length_c   1.000
_cell.angle_alpha   90.00
_cell.angle_beta   90.00
_cell.angle_gamma   90.00
#
_symmetry.space_group_name_H-M   'P 1'
#
loop_
_entity.id
_entity.type
_entity.pdbx_description
1 polymer ?
#
loop_
_entity_poly.entity_id
_entity_poly.type
_entity_poly.pdbx_seq_one_letter_code
_entity_poly.pdbx_strand_id
1 'polypeptide(L)'
;MKKLVFSAMIGAMAFAAVAAGKTSKDPNAFASYGAGMASDKQYPMAVEWHNTNRVALDAKASDDAVAAFAEDADAAKALLAKVKGAYATDPMVAVQVAAVSQYVMTAEPSWWEFWTWFSDSPREVWTKALLDTAAAADDAYVAEFCIDQLRWCAYPEQAADVCAIGRKAKCKALKQMVRMAVSEINPEFAAENCAKCCKGGCPYGSWALTLPFDRMNAGHLILSKGADGKPAARLLWRWGSPKDLPAADVQVEKNGFTLTFGNMKPKDLPQDKGAWRRDRVIAKITGDWAVCTYQKVDGNGKPVGEIQVFSARRNPKIGPAPDITKAVRGEPVDLLAGTMADFELMEADRENGWSLKDGVLSNRILRDANGKSLHRNGNLRTKRADFFDFNLKYNVRVLPGCNSGVYLRGIYEIQVMDSYGKPVDCHNMAAYYGRVTPKVAAEKKAGEWQTVDVTLYRRHLTVVLNGIKIIDNVPVVGITGGAMTADEFVNGPIYIQGDHSDADFRNMVLTPLN
;
A
#
# COMPACT_ATOMS: atom_id res chain seq x y z
N MET A 1 0.70 -6.40 19.37
CA MET A 1 1.85 -5.88 20.13
C MET A 1 2.95 -5.67 19.10
N LYS A 2 2.89 -4.52 18.43
CA LYS A 2 3.66 -3.29 18.69
C LYS A 2 5.10 -3.45 18.22
N LYS A 3 5.35 -2.84 17.05
CA LYS A 3 6.61 -2.64 16.35
C LYS A 3 7.26 -3.93 15.83
N LEU A 4 7.54 -3.98 14.52
CA LEU A 4 8.85 -4.33 13.98
C LEU A 4 8.80 -4.20 12.40
N VAL A 5 8.95 -2.95 11.93
CA VAL A 5 9.53 -2.41 10.66
C VAL A 5 8.92 -2.63 9.29
N PHE A 6 8.62 -1.48 8.66
CA PHE A 6 9.24 -1.05 7.39
C PHE A 6 9.28 -2.20 6.40
N SER A 7 8.07 -2.59 5.95
CA SER A 7 7.82 -3.62 4.93
C SER A 7 8.94 -3.56 3.91
N ALA A 8 9.80 -4.57 3.96
CA ALA A 8 11.03 -4.66 3.20
C ALA A 8 10.68 -4.37 1.75
N MET A 9 11.00 -3.13 1.35
CA MET A 9 10.99 -2.54 0.01
C MET A 9 10.57 -1.04 0.03
N ILE A 10 11.10 -0.03 -0.66
CA ILE A 10 11.91 -0.01 -1.89
C ILE A 10 11.92 -1.37 -2.54
N GLY A 11 10.85 -1.65 -3.28
CA GLY A 11 10.41 -2.88 -3.98
C GLY A 11 11.43 -3.81 -4.61
N ALA A 12 12.72 -3.54 -4.47
CA ALA A 12 13.39 -2.82 -5.54
C ALA A 12 12.57 -1.59 -5.98
N MET A 13 13.12 -0.37 -5.96
CA MET A 13 12.61 0.71 -6.82
C MET A 13 12.87 0.39 -8.30
N ALA A 14 12.39 -0.76 -8.79
CA ALA A 14 12.24 -1.10 -10.19
C ALA A 14 11.44 -2.40 -10.33
N PHE A 15 10.24 -2.34 -10.91
CA PHE A 15 9.88 -3.20 -12.04
C PHE A 15 8.76 -2.54 -12.85
N ALA A 16 9.15 -1.63 -13.74
CA ALA A 16 8.49 -1.34 -15.02
C ALA A 16 9.35 -0.39 -15.86
N ALA A 17 10.44 -0.90 -16.44
CA ALA A 17 11.03 -0.33 -17.65
C ALA A 17 11.69 -1.42 -18.51
N VAL A 18 11.01 -2.57 -18.71
CA VAL A 18 11.32 -3.46 -19.84
C VAL A 18 10.02 -4.10 -20.35
N ALA A 19 9.36 -3.38 -21.25
CA ALA A 19 8.56 -3.97 -22.32
C ALA A 19 8.43 -2.98 -23.50
N ALA A 20 9.56 -2.41 -23.95
CA ALA A 20 9.66 -1.83 -25.29
C ALA A 20 11.14 -1.66 -25.69
N GLY A 21 11.62 -2.49 -26.63
CA GLY A 21 12.77 -2.15 -27.47
C GLY A 21 14.13 -2.69 -27.03
N LYS A 22 14.61 -3.71 -27.75
CA LYS A 22 15.98 -4.23 -27.78
C LYS A 22 17.00 -3.11 -28.05
N THR A 23 18.10 -3.06 -27.29
CA THR A 23 19.50 -3.41 -27.69
C THR A 23 20.46 -2.87 -26.63
N SER A 24 21.58 -3.58 -26.46
CA SER A 24 22.60 -3.37 -25.43
C SER A 24 23.35 -2.03 -25.51
N LYS A 25 24.03 -1.75 -24.38
CA LYS A 25 25.08 -0.75 -24.08
C LYS A 25 24.64 0.51 -23.34
N ASP A 26 24.43 0.37 -22.03
CA ASP A 26 24.83 1.39 -21.05
C ASP A 26 25.24 0.68 -19.73
N PRO A 27 26.49 0.77 -19.27
CA PRO A 27 26.97 0.05 -18.09
C PRO A 27 26.82 0.96 -16.87
N ASN A 28 25.68 0.86 -16.18
CA ASN A 28 25.46 1.15 -14.74
C ASN A 28 23.98 1.55 -14.54
N ALA A 29 23.12 0.56 -14.26
CA ALA A 29 21.70 0.78 -13.98
C ALA A 29 21.45 1.56 -12.67
N PHE A 30 22.50 1.89 -11.91
CA PHE A 30 22.42 2.78 -10.75
C PHE A 30 22.86 4.22 -11.01
N ALA A 31 23.52 4.52 -12.13
CA ALA A 31 23.64 5.90 -12.60
C ALA A 31 22.25 6.53 -12.83
N SER A 32 21.25 5.69 -13.14
CA SER A 32 19.83 6.06 -13.19
C SER A 32 19.06 5.80 -11.88
N TYR A 33 19.63 5.21 -10.82
CA TYR A 33 19.01 5.21 -9.47
C TYR A 33 19.11 6.60 -8.85
N GLY A 34 20.26 7.26 -9.00
CA GLY A 34 20.42 8.68 -8.68
C GLY A 34 19.52 9.60 -9.53
N ALA A 35 19.09 9.14 -10.72
CA ALA A 35 18.13 9.85 -11.58
C ALA A 35 16.66 9.45 -11.33
N GLY A 36 16.39 8.24 -10.80
CA GLY A 36 15.06 7.72 -10.44
C GLY A 36 14.65 8.07 -9.00
N MET A 37 15.62 8.36 -8.14
CA MET A 37 15.45 9.03 -6.85
C MET A 37 15.56 10.56 -6.99
N ALA A 38 15.87 11.09 -8.18
CA ALA A 38 15.78 12.51 -8.43
C ALA A 38 14.30 12.94 -8.41
N SER A 39 13.93 13.52 -7.26
CA SER A 39 12.70 14.25 -6.97
C SER A 39 11.41 13.46 -6.71
N ASP A 40 11.46 12.30 -6.05
CA ASP A 40 10.22 11.72 -5.54
C ASP A 40 9.76 12.44 -4.25
N LYS A 41 8.72 13.26 -4.38
CA LYS A 41 8.04 13.93 -3.26
C LYS A 41 7.43 12.90 -2.30
N GLN A 42 7.30 11.62 -2.64
CA GLN A 42 6.52 10.69 -1.83
C GLN A 42 7.12 10.26 -0.47
N TYR A 43 8.38 10.58 -0.14
CA TYR A 43 9.00 10.25 1.15
C TYR A 43 10.14 11.22 1.53
N PRO A 44 9.86 12.48 1.90
CA PRO A 44 10.89 13.53 2.00
C PRO A 44 11.98 13.22 3.03
N MET A 45 11.70 12.54 4.15
CA MET A 45 12.76 12.09 5.05
C MET A 45 13.61 10.96 4.48
N ALA A 46 13.01 10.02 3.74
CA ALA A 46 13.76 8.94 3.10
C ALA A 46 14.54 9.44 1.89
N VAL A 47 14.02 10.46 1.19
CA VAL A 47 14.62 11.11 0.02
C VAL A 47 15.68 12.11 0.46
N GLU A 48 15.46 12.85 1.53
CA GLU A 48 16.49 13.67 2.18
C GLU A 48 17.60 12.78 2.73
N TRP A 49 17.25 11.69 3.43
CA TRP A 49 18.23 10.70 3.86
C TRP A 49 18.94 10.09 2.65
N HIS A 50 18.23 9.66 1.61
CA HIS A 50 18.82 9.08 0.39
C HIS A 50 19.74 10.08 -0.30
N ASN A 51 19.31 11.32 -0.50
CA ASN A 51 20.11 12.37 -1.14
C ASN A 51 21.33 12.74 -0.30
N THR A 52 21.16 12.86 1.03
CA THR A 52 22.25 13.11 1.98
C THR A 52 23.27 11.97 1.99
N ASN A 53 22.81 10.74 1.75
CA ASN A 53 23.64 9.54 1.77
C ASN A 53 23.93 8.99 0.36
N ARG A 54 23.62 9.72 -0.71
CA ARG A 54 23.62 9.20 -2.10
C ARG A 54 24.99 8.66 -2.49
N VAL A 55 26.04 9.42 -2.21
CA VAL A 55 27.44 9.00 -2.47
C VAL A 55 27.77 7.71 -1.71
N ALA A 56 27.30 7.59 -0.46
CA ALA A 56 27.53 6.39 0.35
C ALA A 56 26.70 5.20 -0.12
N LEU A 57 25.48 5.43 -0.63
CA LEU A 57 24.60 4.41 -1.20
C LEU A 57 25.16 3.89 -2.51
N ASP A 58 25.54 4.77 -3.42
CA ASP A 58 26.16 4.41 -4.71
C ASP A 58 27.45 3.62 -4.48
N ALA A 59 28.28 4.05 -3.53
CA ALA A 59 29.51 3.34 -3.16
C ALA A 59 29.28 1.98 -2.50
N LYS A 60 28.12 1.77 -1.84
CA LYS A 60 27.79 0.51 -1.16
C LYS A 60 26.98 -0.46 -2.01
N ALA A 61 26.33 0.04 -3.05
CA ALA A 61 25.51 -0.71 -3.98
C ALA A 61 26.18 -0.91 -5.34
N SER A 62 27.41 -0.42 -5.56
CA SER A 62 28.17 -0.68 -6.77
C SER A 62 28.52 -2.17 -6.90
N ASP A 63 28.62 -2.65 -8.14
CA ASP A 63 28.94 -4.05 -8.45
C ASP A 63 30.20 -4.52 -7.71
N ASP A 64 31.29 -3.74 -7.74
CA ASP A 64 32.53 -4.06 -7.00
C ASP A 64 32.30 -4.17 -5.48
N ALA A 65 31.42 -3.33 -4.92
CA ALA A 65 31.14 -3.32 -3.49
C ALA A 65 30.23 -4.47 -3.06
N VAL A 66 29.34 -4.96 -3.94
CA VAL A 66 28.41 -6.05 -3.63
C VAL A 66 28.95 -7.42 -4.05
N ALA A 67 29.81 -7.49 -5.07
CA ALA A 67 30.47 -8.71 -5.52
C ALA A 67 31.25 -9.38 -4.38
N ALA A 68 31.97 -8.58 -3.58
CA ALA A 68 32.70 -9.09 -2.41
C ALA A 68 31.81 -9.82 -1.39
N PHE A 69 30.53 -9.47 -1.28
CA PHE A 69 29.57 -10.18 -0.42
C PHE A 69 28.89 -11.36 -1.11
N ALA A 70 28.83 -11.35 -2.44
CA ALA A 70 28.29 -12.44 -3.22
C ALA A 70 29.31 -13.56 -3.41
N GLU A 71 30.60 -13.25 -3.48
CA GLU A 71 31.68 -14.21 -3.75
C GLU A 71 32.32 -14.79 -2.48
N ASP A 72 32.14 -14.14 -1.33
CA ASP A 72 32.72 -14.57 -0.05
C ASP A 72 31.65 -14.82 1.02
N ALA A 73 31.59 -16.07 1.49
CA ALA A 73 30.59 -16.51 2.44
C ALA A 73 30.71 -15.85 3.83
N ASP A 74 31.92 -15.50 4.26
CA ASP A 74 32.14 -14.88 5.57
C ASP A 74 31.80 -13.39 5.51
N ALA A 75 32.08 -12.72 4.38
CA ALA A 75 31.60 -11.38 4.10
C ALA A 75 30.07 -11.34 4.06
N ALA A 76 29.42 -12.27 3.35
CA ALA A 76 27.96 -12.39 3.29
C ALA A 76 27.34 -12.49 4.70
N LYS A 77 27.86 -13.39 5.53
CA LYS A 77 27.43 -13.56 6.92
C LYS A 77 27.68 -12.31 7.75
N ALA A 78 28.84 -11.67 7.60
CA ALA A 78 29.18 -10.45 8.33
C ALA A 78 28.26 -9.27 7.97
N LEU A 79 27.78 -9.20 6.73
CA LEU A 79 26.76 -8.24 6.31
C LEU A 79 25.40 -8.57 6.93
N LEU A 80 24.95 -9.81 6.82
CA LEU A 80 23.66 -10.26 7.34
C LEU A 80 23.57 -10.20 8.87
N ALA A 81 24.68 -10.40 9.58
CA ALA A 81 24.76 -10.24 11.04
C ALA A 81 24.48 -8.79 11.52
N LYS A 82 24.57 -7.80 10.61
CA LYS A 82 24.21 -6.40 10.90
C LYS A 82 22.70 -6.16 10.78
N VAL A 83 21.94 -7.09 10.21
CA VAL A 83 20.47 -7.06 10.23
C VAL A 83 20.01 -7.35 11.65
N LYS A 84 19.27 -6.41 12.22
CA LYS A 84 18.77 -6.50 13.59
C LYS A 84 17.26 -6.64 13.60
N GLY A 85 16.74 -6.86 14.80
CA GLY A 85 15.35 -6.63 15.11
C GLY A 85 14.95 -5.22 14.71
N ALA A 86 13.66 -5.03 14.58
CA ALA A 86 13.20 -3.94 13.78
C ALA A 86 13.07 -2.61 14.53
N TYR A 87 13.38 -1.55 13.80
CA TYR A 87 13.68 -0.18 14.15
C TYR A 87 15.12 -0.05 14.65
N ALA A 88 15.90 -1.14 14.61
CA ALA A 88 17.32 -1.18 14.97
C ALA A 88 18.26 -1.56 13.82
N THR A 89 17.75 -2.05 12.68
CA THR A 89 18.57 -2.25 11.47
C THR A 89 18.92 -0.91 10.85
N ASP A 90 20.21 -0.69 10.61
CA ASP A 90 20.69 0.46 9.85
C ASP A 90 20.12 0.40 8.42
N PRO A 91 19.42 1.45 7.95
CA PRO A 91 18.89 1.50 6.59
C PRO A 91 19.95 1.24 5.51
N MET A 92 21.20 1.63 5.75
CA MET A 92 22.32 1.40 4.83
C MET A 92 22.66 -0.08 4.68
N VAL A 93 22.55 -0.85 5.77
CA VAL A 93 22.75 -2.30 5.75
C VAL A 93 21.63 -2.96 4.96
N ALA A 94 20.39 -2.53 5.15
CA ALA A 94 19.25 -3.09 4.43
C ALA A 94 19.35 -2.85 2.91
N VAL A 95 19.78 -1.65 2.48
CA VAL A 95 20.04 -1.34 1.06
C VAL A 95 21.15 -2.23 0.51
N GLN A 96 22.24 -2.40 1.25
CA GLN A 96 23.37 -3.21 0.82
C GLN A 96 22.98 -4.69 0.65
N VAL A 97 22.19 -5.26 1.56
CA VAL A 97 21.65 -6.63 1.42
C VAL A 97 20.76 -6.75 0.18
N ALA A 98 19.87 -5.79 -0.07
CA ALA A 98 19.00 -5.81 -1.23
C ALA A 98 19.79 -5.72 -2.55
N ALA A 99 20.84 -4.88 -2.58
CA ALA A 99 21.72 -4.75 -3.74
C ALA A 99 22.47 -6.06 -4.05
N VAL A 100 22.99 -6.76 -3.03
CA VAL A 100 23.63 -8.08 -3.23
C VAL A 100 22.61 -9.09 -3.77
N SER A 101 21.39 -9.14 -3.21
CA SER A 101 20.32 -10.04 -3.72
C SER A 101 19.95 -9.79 -5.18
N GLN A 102 20.05 -8.55 -5.65
CA GLN A 102 19.82 -8.19 -7.06
C GLN A 102 21.02 -8.52 -7.94
N TYR A 103 22.23 -8.21 -7.48
CA TYR A 103 23.47 -8.49 -8.20
C TYR A 103 23.57 -9.98 -8.58
N VAL A 104 23.27 -10.87 -7.63
CA VAL A 104 23.30 -12.32 -7.89
C VAL A 104 22.18 -12.83 -8.80
N MET A 105 21.15 -12.01 -9.04
CA MET A 105 20.08 -12.32 -10.00
C MET A 105 20.43 -11.90 -11.44
N THR A 106 21.35 -10.94 -11.59
CA THR A 106 21.77 -10.39 -12.90
C THR A 106 23.10 -10.95 -13.40
N ALA A 107 23.90 -11.56 -12.51
CA ALA A 107 25.14 -12.23 -12.91
C ALA A 107 24.82 -13.44 -13.80
N GLU A 108 24.95 -13.27 -15.12
CA GLU A 108 25.05 -14.42 -16.02
C GLU A 108 26.37 -15.13 -15.75
N PRO A 109 26.38 -16.47 -15.72
CA PRO A 109 27.63 -17.19 -15.57
C PRO A 109 28.55 -16.85 -16.74
N SER A 110 29.74 -16.35 -16.44
CA SER A 110 30.70 -15.98 -17.47
C SER A 110 31.14 -17.23 -18.25
N TRP A 111 31.61 -17.04 -19.50
CA TRP A 111 32.23 -18.11 -20.30
C TRP A 111 33.41 -18.81 -19.59
N TRP A 112 33.98 -18.18 -18.55
CA TRP A 112 35.07 -18.71 -17.72
C TRP A 112 34.55 -19.62 -16.59
N GLU A 113 33.37 -19.34 -16.02
CA GLU A 113 32.71 -20.16 -15.00
C GLU A 113 32.26 -21.53 -15.55
N PHE A 114 32.09 -21.65 -16.87
CA PHE A 114 31.83 -22.92 -17.54
C PHE A 114 32.99 -23.94 -17.35
N TRP A 115 34.19 -23.49 -16.94
CA TRP A 115 35.36 -24.32 -16.70
C TRP A 115 35.77 -24.46 -15.23
N THR A 116 35.21 -23.68 -14.30
CA THR A 116 35.47 -23.81 -12.85
C THR A 116 34.43 -24.72 -12.20
N TRP A 117 34.53 -26.02 -12.48
CA TRP A 117 33.62 -27.08 -12.00
C TRP A 117 33.61 -27.31 -10.46
N PHE A 118 34.23 -26.43 -9.66
CA PHE A 118 34.51 -26.66 -8.23
C PHE A 118 34.26 -25.45 -7.31
N SER A 119 33.69 -24.34 -7.78
CA SER A 119 33.38 -23.18 -6.93
C SER A 119 31.88 -22.86 -6.95
N ASP A 120 31.31 -22.60 -5.77
CA ASP A 120 29.94 -22.12 -5.62
C ASP A 120 29.76 -20.81 -6.40
N SER A 121 28.64 -20.68 -7.11
CA SER A 121 28.28 -19.43 -7.77
C SER A 121 28.03 -18.31 -6.75
N PRO A 122 28.21 -17.03 -7.12
CA PRO A 122 27.91 -15.92 -6.21
C PRO A 122 26.47 -15.94 -5.67
N ARG A 123 25.53 -16.46 -6.48
CA ARG A 123 24.14 -16.67 -6.08
C ARG A 123 23.98 -17.79 -5.06
N GLU A 124 24.69 -18.90 -5.20
CA GLU A 124 24.69 -19.99 -4.22
C GLU A 124 25.27 -19.54 -2.89
N VAL A 125 26.42 -18.85 -2.90
CA VAL A 125 27.04 -18.28 -1.70
C VAL A 125 26.06 -17.34 -0.96
N TRP A 126 25.45 -16.42 -1.68
CA TRP A 126 24.53 -15.44 -1.09
C TRP A 126 23.22 -16.06 -0.57
N THR A 127 22.56 -16.90 -1.39
CA THR A 127 21.30 -17.57 -0.99
C THR A 127 21.52 -18.51 0.18
N LYS A 128 22.67 -19.20 0.22
CA LYS A 128 23.08 -20.00 1.37
C LYS A 128 23.25 -19.16 2.63
N ALA A 129 23.91 -18.00 2.54
CA ALA A 129 24.07 -17.10 3.68
C ALA A 129 22.71 -16.58 4.21
N LEU A 130 21.77 -16.27 3.32
CA LEU A 130 20.40 -15.88 3.68
C LEU A 130 19.64 -17.01 4.39
N LEU A 131 19.73 -18.25 3.87
CA LEU A 131 19.11 -19.42 4.49
C LEU A 131 19.70 -19.72 5.87
N ASP A 132 21.03 -19.73 5.98
CA ASP A 132 21.74 -19.99 7.23
C ASP A 132 21.39 -18.91 8.28
N THR A 133 21.34 -17.63 7.87
CA THR A 133 20.94 -16.52 8.76
C THR A 133 19.49 -16.65 9.19
N ALA A 134 18.56 -16.92 8.26
CA ALA A 134 17.14 -17.10 8.58
C ALA A 134 16.89 -18.28 9.51
N ALA A 135 17.65 -19.37 9.36
CA ALA A 135 17.54 -20.56 10.19
C ALA A 135 18.12 -20.36 11.61
N ALA A 136 19.17 -19.55 11.75
CA ALA A 136 19.83 -19.25 13.01
C ALA A 136 19.21 -18.06 13.78
N ALA A 137 18.32 -17.29 13.15
CA ALA A 137 17.75 -16.09 13.74
C ALA A 137 16.83 -16.39 14.94
N ASP A 138 17.20 -15.88 16.12
CA ASP A 138 16.33 -15.87 17.30
C ASP A 138 15.20 -14.83 17.19
N ASP A 139 15.43 -13.76 16.42
CA ASP A 139 14.45 -12.71 16.15
C ASP A 139 13.63 -13.06 14.89
N ALA A 140 12.31 -13.13 15.05
CA ALA A 140 11.39 -13.43 13.95
C ALA A 140 11.47 -12.42 12.81
N TYR A 141 11.81 -11.15 13.07
CA TYR A 141 11.97 -10.14 12.06
C TYR A 141 13.20 -10.39 11.19
N VAL A 142 14.33 -10.78 11.79
CA VAL A 142 15.56 -11.10 11.05
C VAL A 142 15.29 -12.30 10.13
N ALA A 143 14.61 -13.33 10.65
CA ALA A 143 14.18 -14.46 9.84
C ALA A 143 13.24 -14.03 8.71
N GLU A 144 12.20 -13.23 8.99
CA GLU A 144 11.25 -12.74 7.98
C GLU A 144 11.96 -11.91 6.90
N PHE A 145 12.91 -11.05 7.27
CA PHE A 145 13.69 -10.24 6.35
C PHE A 145 14.54 -11.09 5.40
N CYS A 146 15.27 -12.08 5.92
CA CYS A 146 16.05 -13.00 5.08
C CYS A 146 15.17 -13.86 4.17
N ILE A 147 14.02 -14.35 4.68
CA ILE A 147 13.04 -15.08 3.87
C ILE A 147 12.45 -14.19 2.77
N ASP A 148 12.27 -12.90 3.01
CA ASP A 148 11.83 -11.96 1.99
C ASP A 148 12.83 -11.83 0.84
N GLN A 149 14.13 -11.73 1.15
CA GLN A 149 15.18 -11.66 0.12
C GLN A 149 15.24 -12.94 -0.73
N LEU A 150 15.05 -14.11 -0.10
CA LEU A 150 15.05 -15.40 -0.78
C LEU A 150 13.91 -15.55 -1.80
N ARG A 151 12.82 -14.79 -1.69
CA ARG A 151 11.74 -14.79 -2.70
C ARG A 151 12.24 -14.39 -4.08
N TRP A 152 13.29 -13.57 -4.11
CA TRP A 152 13.85 -13.01 -5.34
C TRP A 152 14.99 -13.86 -5.87
N CYS A 153 15.93 -14.22 -4.99
CA CYS A 153 17.19 -14.82 -5.40
C CYS A 153 17.30 -16.32 -5.15
N ALA A 154 16.40 -16.96 -4.40
CA ALA A 154 16.50 -18.40 -4.18
C ALA A 154 16.30 -19.18 -5.49
N TYR A 155 16.94 -20.34 -5.57
CA TYR A 155 16.66 -21.33 -6.59
C TYR A 155 15.42 -22.18 -6.22
N PRO A 156 14.68 -22.73 -7.20
CA PRO A 156 13.51 -23.57 -6.94
C PRO A 156 13.78 -24.76 -6.00
N GLU A 157 14.99 -25.32 -6.01
CA GLU A 157 15.40 -26.46 -5.17
C GLU A 157 15.51 -26.06 -3.69
N GLN A 158 15.81 -24.78 -3.40
CA GLN A 158 15.94 -24.24 -2.05
C GLN A 158 14.59 -24.01 -1.35
N ALA A 159 13.47 -24.21 -2.06
CA ALA A 159 12.14 -24.16 -1.46
C ALA A 159 11.96 -25.14 -0.29
N ALA A 160 12.67 -26.27 -0.31
CA ALA A 160 12.68 -27.24 0.78
C ALA A 160 13.30 -26.66 2.06
N ASP A 161 14.43 -25.96 1.94
CA ASP A 161 15.14 -25.34 3.05
C ASP A 161 14.32 -24.19 3.66
N VAL A 162 13.71 -23.36 2.81
CA VAL A 162 12.79 -22.31 3.26
C VAL A 162 11.58 -22.92 4.00
N CYS A 163 10.95 -23.98 3.48
CA CYS A 163 9.83 -24.64 4.17
C CYS A 163 10.30 -25.29 5.49
N ALA A 164 11.55 -25.76 5.61
CA ALA A 164 12.11 -26.32 6.84
C ALA A 164 12.26 -25.26 7.96
N ILE A 165 12.67 -24.03 7.62
CA ILE A 165 12.70 -22.89 8.56
C ILE A 165 11.30 -22.65 9.14
N GLY A 166 10.27 -22.61 8.29
CA GLY A 166 8.88 -22.43 8.73
C GLY A 166 8.34 -23.56 9.62
N ARG A 167 8.83 -24.80 9.46
CA ARG A 167 8.44 -25.93 10.34
C ARG A 167 8.97 -25.73 11.77
N LYS A 168 10.15 -25.13 11.92
CA LYS A 168 10.78 -24.84 13.21
C LYS A 168 10.31 -23.53 13.85
N ALA A 169 9.75 -22.62 13.05
CA ALA A 169 9.27 -21.33 13.51
C ALA A 169 8.25 -21.44 14.66
N LYS A 170 8.34 -20.54 15.65
CA LYS A 170 7.40 -20.49 16.79
C LYS A 170 6.26 -19.50 16.56
N CYS A 171 6.51 -18.38 15.88
CA CYS A 171 5.49 -17.36 15.63
C CYS A 171 4.66 -17.64 14.36
N LYS A 172 3.42 -17.13 14.34
CA LYS A 172 2.49 -17.31 13.21
C LYS A 172 2.93 -16.53 11.96
N ALA A 173 3.53 -15.36 12.15
CA ALA A 173 3.93 -14.46 11.07
C ALA A 173 5.03 -15.08 10.18
N LEU A 174 6.14 -15.52 10.77
CA LEU A 174 7.21 -16.23 10.06
C LEU A 174 6.72 -17.50 9.36
N LYS A 175 5.85 -18.30 10.00
CA LYS A 175 5.21 -19.47 9.37
C LYS A 175 4.43 -19.11 8.11
N GLN A 176 3.86 -17.91 8.07
CA GLN A 176 3.06 -17.44 6.95
C GLN A 176 3.94 -16.87 5.84
N MET A 177 4.97 -16.10 6.21
CA MET A 177 5.98 -15.55 5.30
C MET A 177 6.70 -16.66 4.54
N VAL A 178 7.16 -17.69 5.24
CA VAL A 178 7.78 -18.88 4.65
C VAL A 178 6.87 -19.54 3.62
N ARG A 179 5.56 -19.66 3.87
CA ARG A 179 4.67 -20.31 2.91
C ARG A 179 4.50 -19.50 1.64
N MET A 180 4.38 -18.19 1.78
CA MET A 180 4.32 -17.29 0.63
C MET A 180 5.61 -17.42 -0.19
N ALA A 181 6.77 -17.31 0.48
CA ALA A 181 8.07 -17.44 -0.18
C ALA A 181 8.23 -18.78 -0.89
N VAL A 182 7.88 -19.90 -0.25
CA VAL A 182 7.94 -21.24 -0.89
C VAL A 182 7.00 -21.33 -2.10
N SER A 183 5.82 -20.70 -2.03
CA SER A 183 4.86 -20.71 -3.15
C SER A 183 5.32 -19.86 -4.34
N GLU A 184 6.18 -18.87 -4.11
CA GLU A 184 6.77 -18.02 -5.15
C GLU A 184 8.05 -18.65 -5.72
N ILE A 185 8.91 -19.22 -4.86
CA ILE A 185 10.16 -19.89 -5.24
C ILE A 185 9.88 -21.16 -6.03
N ASN A 186 8.95 -22.01 -5.55
CA ASN A 186 8.60 -23.27 -6.20
C ASN A 186 7.12 -23.64 -5.96
N PRO A 187 6.21 -23.21 -6.85
CA PRO A 187 4.78 -23.46 -6.73
C PRO A 187 4.41 -24.96 -6.67
N GLU A 188 5.15 -25.81 -7.38
CA GLU A 188 4.90 -27.26 -7.44
C GLU A 188 5.26 -27.93 -6.11
N PHE A 189 6.47 -27.64 -5.61
CA PHE A 189 6.90 -28.11 -4.28
C PHE A 189 5.96 -27.64 -3.17
N ALA A 190 5.51 -26.38 -3.22
CA ALA A 190 4.59 -25.79 -2.25
C ALA A 190 3.25 -26.55 -2.19
N ALA A 191 2.72 -26.93 -3.35
CA ALA A 191 1.46 -27.66 -3.48
C ALA A 191 1.53 -29.04 -2.81
N GLU A 192 2.66 -29.73 -2.93
CA GLU A 192 2.87 -31.07 -2.38
C GLU A 192 3.24 -31.05 -0.89
N ASN A 193 4.05 -30.07 -0.47
CA ASN A 193 4.79 -30.17 0.80
C ASN A 193 4.40 -29.16 1.88
N CYS A 194 3.76 -28.04 1.52
CA CYS A 194 3.43 -26.99 2.49
C CYS A 194 1.89 -26.81 2.66
N ALA A 195 1.06 -27.63 1.98
CA ALA A 195 -0.41 -27.67 2.10
C ALA A 195 -0.96 -28.22 3.44
N LYS A 196 -0.20 -29.08 4.15
CA LYS A 196 -0.66 -29.78 5.36
C LYS A 196 -0.61 -28.94 6.65
N CYS A 197 -0.03 -27.74 6.64
CA CYS A 197 0.15 -26.90 7.83
C CYS A 197 -1.02 -25.89 8.08
N CYS A 198 -2.15 -26.03 7.40
CA CYS A 198 -3.24 -25.06 7.42
C CYS A 198 -4.48 -25.58 8.17
N LYS A 199 -4.57 -25.29 9.48
CA LYS A 199 -5.87 -24.94 10.06
C LYS A 199 -6.10 -23.43 9.82
N GLY A 200 -6.73 -23.09 8.69
CA GLY A 200 -7.20 -21.72 8.40
C GLY A 200 -7.11 -21.30 6.94
N GLY A 201 -7.96 -21.85 6.08
CA GLY A 201 -8.17 -21.42 4.69
C GLY A 201 -9.29 -20.39 4.51
N CYS A 202 -9.96 -20.01 5.60
CA CYS A 202 -11.22 -19.27 5.56
C CYS A 202 -11.13 -18.00 4.69
N PRO A 203 -11.85 -17.92 3.55
CA PRO A 203 -11.82 -16.76 2.66
C PRO A 203 -12.55 -15.54 3.22
N TYR A 204 -13.46 -15.74 4.18
CA TYR A 204 -14.25 -14.68 4.78
C TYR A 204 -13.41 -13.76 5.68
N GLY A 205 -13.66 -12.46 5.58
CA GLY A 205 -12.97 -11.42 6.32
C GLY A 205 -12.76 -10.15 5.49
N SER A 206 -12.06 -9.19 6.11
CA SER A 206 -11.58 -7.98 5.46
C SER A 206 -10.21 -8.24 4.86
N TRP A 207 -9.98 -7.77 3.65
CA TRP A 207 -8.75 -7.94 2.89
C TRP A 207 -8.28 -6.59 2.34
N ALA A 208 -7.06 -6.21 2.66
CA ALA A 208 -6.30 -5.20 1.95
C ALA A 208 -5.81 -5.79 0.61
N LEU A 209 -6.04 -5.09 -0.50
CA LEU A 209 -5.60 -5.50 -1.83
C LEU A 209 -4.52 -4.53 -2.31
N THR A 210 -3.30 -5.02 -2.53
CA THR A 210 -2.23 -4.23 -3.16
C THR A 210 -2.27 -4.53 -4.65
N LEU A 211 -2.95 -3.68 -5.41
CA LEU A 211 -3.32 -3.93 -6.81
C LEU A 211 -2.14 -3.75 -7.77
N PRO A 212 -2.21 -4.31 -8.99
CA PRO A 212 -1.13 -4.26 -9.97
C PRO A 212 -1.13 -2.95 -10.79
N PHE A 213 -1.37 -1.81 -10.14
CA PHE A 213 -1.35 -0.50 -10.80
C PHE A 213 -0.22 0.37 -10.25
N ASP A 214 0.36 1.22 -11.09
CA ASP A 214 1.53 2.02 -10.69
C ASP A 214 1.21 3.13 -9.69
N ARG A 215 -0.03 3.64 -9.70
CA ARG A 215 -0.47 4.72 -8.81
C ARG A 215 -1.75 4.34 -8.10
N MET A 216 -1.88 4.75 -6.83
CA MET A 216 -3.11 4.62 -6.05
C MET A 216 -3.67 3.20 -6.18
N ASN A 217 -2.84 2.23 -5.82
CA ASN A 217 -3.07 0.80 -6.00
C ASN A 217 -3.77 0.15 -4.81
N ALA A 218 -4.44 0.97 -4.00
CA ALA A 218 -5.09 0.53 -2.79
C ALA A 218 -6.50 0.03 -3.11
N GLY A 219 -6.72 -1.26 -2.90
CA GLY A 219 -8.04 -1.87 -2.94
C GLY A 219 -8.43 -2.48 -1.60
N HIS A 220 -9.71 -2.76 -1.43
CA HIS A 220 -10.24 -3.39 -0.21
C HIS A 220 -11.40 -4.30 -0.54
N LEU A 221 -11.42 -5.49 0.09
CA LEU A 221 -12.47 -6.48 -0.10
C LEU A 221 -12.98 -6.95 1.26
N ILE A 222 -14.29 -6.95 1.42
CA ILE A 222 -14.96 -7.66 2.51
C ILE A 222 -15.64 -8.88 1.92
N LEU A 223 -15.18 -10.07 2.29
CA LEU A 223 -15.89 -11.33 2.03
C LEU A 223 -16.67 -11.72 3.28
N SER A 224 -17.97 -11.94 3.12
CA SER A 224 -18.88 -12.29 4.20
C SER A 224 -19.86 -13.38 3.76
N LYS A 225 -20.65 -13.90 4.70
CA LYS A 225 -21.82 -14.72 4.39
C LYS A 225 -23.06 -13.84 4.50
N GLY A 226 -23.90 -13.85 3.47
CA GLY A 226 -25.21 -13.24 3.50
C GLY A 226 -26.14 -13.93 4.52
N ALA A 227 -27.31 -13.35 4.75
CA ALA A 227 -28.32 -13.92 5.65
C ALA A 227 -28.79 -15.32 5.21
N ASP A 228 -28.74 -15.61 3.91
CA ASP A 228 -29.02 -16.91 3.31
C ASP A 228 -27.84 -17.90 3.36
N GLY A 229 -26.75 -17.52 4.03
CA GLY A 229 -25.53 -18.31 4.17
C GLY A 229 -24.63 -18.31 2.92
N LYS A 230 -25.04 -17.66 1.82
CA LYS A 230 -24.26 -17.61 0.57
C LYS A 230 -23.12 -16.61 0.67
N PRO A 231 -22.03 -16.78 -0.11
CA PRO A 231 -20.97 -15.80 -0.19
C PRO A 231 -21.49 -14.44 -0.66
N ALA A 232 -21.02 -13.38 0.01
CA ALA A 232 -21.24 -12.00 -0.37
C ALA A 232 -19.89 -11.26 -0.36
N ALA A 233 -19.70 -10.35 -1.32
CA ALA A 233 -18.49 -9.57 -1.44
C ALA A 233 -18.83 -8.08 -1.55
N ARG A 234 -18.16 -7.24 -0.75
CA ARG A 234 -18.14 -5.80 -0.93
C ARG A 234 -16.74 -5.37 -1.33
N LEU A 235 -16.60 -4.88 -2.56
CA LEU A 235 -15.33 -4.58 -3.19
C LEU A 235 -15.18 -3.07 -3.40
N LEU A 236 -14.09 -2.53 -2.89
CA LEU A 236 -13.49 -1.28 -3.35
C LEU A 236 -12.30 -1.65 -4.23
N TRP A 237 -12.42 -1.46 -5.55
CA TRP A 237 -11.30 -1.75 -6.43
C TRP A 237 -10.22 -0.69 -6.29
N ARG A 238 -10.49 0.59 -6.54
CA ARG A 238 -9.45 1.65 -6.50
C ARG A 238 -10.02 3.02 -6.13
N TRP A 239 -11.14 3.36 -6.76
CA TRP A 239 -11.75 4.69 -6.71
C TRP A 239 -13.22 4.61 -6.32
N GLY A 240 -13.74 5.73 -5.84
CA GLY A 240 -15.13 5.85 -5.46
C GLY A 240 -15.46 4.98 -4.25
N SER A 241 -16.73 4.59 -4.16
CA SER A 241 -17.26 3.89 -2.99
C SER A 241 -17.18 2.37 -3.16
N PRO A 242 -16.96 1.61 -2.06
CA PRO A 242 -17.08 0.17 -2.08
C PRO A 242 -18.48 -0.26 -2.54
N LYS A 243 -18.54 -1.27 -3.42
CA LYS A 243 -19.80 -1.79 -3.98
C LYS A 243 -20.00 -3.25 -3.64
N ASP A 244 -21.23 -3.62 -3.38
CA ASP A 244 -21.61 -5.03 -3.25
C ASP A 244 -21.58 -5.67 -4.64
N LEU A 245 -20.97 -6.85 -4.74
CA LEU A 245 -20.96 -7.63 -5.96
C LEU A 245 -22.20 -8.53 -6.02
N PRO A 246 -22.80 -8.73 -7.21
CA PRO A 246 -23.86 -9.71 -7.38
C PRO A 246 -23.43 -11.11 -6.91
N ALA A 247 -24.35 -11.89 -6.32
CA ALA A 247 -23.99 -13.22 -5.81
C ALA A 247 -23.43 -14.16 -6.89
N ALA A 248 -23.89 -14.05 -8.14
CA ALA A 248 -23.38 -14.82 -9.28
C ALA A 248 -21.92 -14.52 -9.64
N ASP A 249 -21.42 -13.37 -9.19
CA ASP A 249 -20.07 -12.87 -9.45
C ASP A 249 -19.09 -13.20 -8.32
N VAL A 250 -19.55 -13.89 -7.27
CA VAL A 250 -18.77 -14.22 -6.08
C VAL A 250 -18.74 -15.73 -5.89
N GLN A 251 -17.58 -16.33 -6.13
CA GLN A 251 -17.34 -17.74 -5.89
C GLN A 251 -16.31 -17.89 -4.79
N VAL A 252 -16.58 -18.76 -3.83
CA VAL A 252 -15.76 -18.92 -2.64
C VAL A 252 -15.47 -20.40 -2.42
N GLU A 253 -14.19 -20.72 -2.28
CA GLU A 253 -13.66 -22.06 -2.09
C GLU A 253 -12.93 -22.15 -0.75
N LYS A 254 -12.58 -23.38 -0.32
CA LYS A 254 -11.98 -23.62 1.00
C LYS A 254 -10.72 -22.77 1.27
N ASN A 255 -9.91 -22.52 0.24
CA ASN A 255 -8.65 -21.77 0.31
C ASN A 255 -8.56 -20.69 -0.79
N GLY A 256 -9.69 -20.14 -1.22
CA GLY A 256 -9.66 -19.19 -2.33
C GLY A 256 -10.99 -18.54 -2.63
N PHE A 257 -10.98 -17.59 -3.55
CA PHE A 257 -12.18 -16.96 -4.08
C PHE A 257 -11.95 -16.50 -5.51
N THR A 258 -13.04 -16.46 -6.28
CA THR A 258 -13.07 -15.86 -7.60
C THR A 258 -14.13 -14.76 -7.60
N LEU A 259 -13.74 -13.56 -8.02
CA LEU A 259 -14.63 -12.41 -8.17
C LEU A 259 -14.67 -12.00 -9.64
N THR A 260 -15.86 -11.72 -10.16
CA THR A 260 -16.04 -11.11 -11.48
C THR A 260 -16.78 -9.79 -11.34
N PHE A 261 -16.23 -8.68 -11.78
CA PHE A 261 -16.82 -7.36 -11.56
C PHE A 261 -16.49 -6.42 -12.72
N GLY A 262 -16.94 -5.17 -12.61
CA GLY A 262 -16.84 -4.23 -13.72
C GLY A 262 -17.89 -4.53 -14.80
N ASN A 263 -18.45 -3.47 -15.36
CA ASN A 263 -19.39 -3.53 -16.47
C ASN A 263 -18.97 -2.45 -17.47
N MET A 264 -18.18 -2.81 -18.47
CA MET A 264 -18.28 -2.11 -19.74
C MET A 264 -19.39 -2.79 -20.53
N LYS A 265 -20.63 -2.34 -20.32
CA LYS A 265 -21.67 -2.42 -21.35
C LYS A 265 -21.51 -1.14 -22.17
N PRO A 266 -20.89 -1.17 -23.35
CA PRO A 266 -20.85 -0.01 -24.21
C PRO A 266 -22.31 0.34 -24.51
N LYS A 267 -22.71 1.60 -24.27
CA LYS A 267 -24.11 2.04 -24.39
C LYS A 267 -24.71 1.75 -25.78
N ASP A 268 -23.84 1.55 -26.76
CA ASP A 268 -24.18 1.44 -28.18
C ASP A 268 -23.74 0.12 -28.83
N LEU A 269 -23.38 -0.94 -28.06
CA LEU A 269 -23.01 -2.24 -28.65
C LEU A 269 -24.13 -3.30 -28.56
N PRO A 270 -24.23 -4.21 -29.57
CA PRO A 270 -25.20 -5.31 -29.58
C PRO A 270 -25.15 -6.15 -28.30
N GLN A 271 -26.23 -6.90 -28.02
CA GLN A 271 -26.33 -7.86 -26.90
C GLN A 271 -25.32 -9.04 -26.97
N ASP A 272 -24.33 -8.99 -27.86
CA ASP A 272 -23.26 -9.97 -27.94
C ASP A 272 -22.37 -9.87 -26.68
N LYS A 273 -22.47 -10.90 -25.84
CA LYS A 273 -21.68 -11.03 -24.62
C LYS A 273 -20.17 -11.12 -24.91
N GLY A 274 -19.75 -11.53 -26.11
CA GLY A 274 -18.33 -11.58 -26.50
C GLY A 274 -17.64 -10.21 -26.56
N ALA A 275 -18.41 -9.13 -26.74
CA ALA A 275 -17.89 -7.76 -26.73
C ALA A 275 -17.74 -7.15 -25.32
N TRP A 276 -18.33 -7.78 -24.31
CA TRP A 276 -18.27 -7.27 -22.94
C TRP A 276 -16.85 -7.41 -22.42
N ARG A 277 -16.45 -6.54 -21.50
CA ARG A 277 -15.19 -6.67 -20.78
C ARG A 277 -15.46 -6.49 -19.31
N ARG A 278 -15.27 -7.56 -18.56
CA ARG A 278 -15.35 -7.61 -17.10
C ARG A 278 -13.97 -7.90 -16.54
N ASP A 279 -13.77 -7.55 -15.30
CA ASP A 279 -12.56 -7.80 -14.53
C ASP A 279 -12.77 -9.09 -13.73
N ARG A 280 -11.81 -10.01 -13.78
CA ARG A 280 -11.84 -11.25 -12.99
C ARG A 280 -10.62 -11.31 -12.10
N VAL A 281 -10.86 -11.60 -10.83
CA VAL A 281 -9.83 -11.85 -9.82
C VAL A 281 -9.96 -13.29 -9.32
N ILE A 282 -8.87 -14.04 -9.30
CA ILE A 282 -8.80 -15.37 -8.68
C ILE A 282 -7.73 -15.31 -7.60
N ALA A 283 -8.11 -15.66 -6.36
CA ALA A 283 -7.22 -15.61 -5.21
C ALA A 283 -7.00 -16.99 -4.61
N LYS A 284 -5.73 -17.31 -4.31
CA LYS A 284 -5.31 -18.49 -3.54
C LYS A 284 -4.80 -18.04 -2.17
N ILE A 285 -5.42 -18.55 -1.11
CA ILE A 285 -5.21 -18.12 0.27
C ILE A 285 -4.26 -19.05 1.00
N THR A 286 -3.31 -18.44 1.70
CA THR A 286 -2.37 -19.08 2.60
C THR A 286 -2.29 -18.30 3.91
N GLY A 287 -3.11 -18.70 4.89
CA GLY A 287 -3.23 -18.03 6.18
C GLY A 287 -3.95 -16.67 6.06
N ASP A 288 -3.24 -15.60 6.41
CA ASP A 288 -3.71 -14.21 6.29
C ASP A 288 -3.18 -13.52 5.01
N TRP A 289 -2.57 -14.26 4.08
CA TRP A 289 -2.13 -13.76 2.77
C TRP A 289 -2.89 -14.47 1.65
N ALA A 290 -3.01 -13.80 0.51
CA ALA A 290 -3.45 -14.42 -0.73
C ALA A 290 -2.62 -13.90 -1.92
N VAL A 291 -2.30 -14.80 -2.83
CA VAL A 291 -1.81 -14.44 -4.17
C VAL A 291 -3.02 -14.35 -5.08
N CYS A 292 -3.12 -13.25 -5.83
CA CYS A 292 -4.26 -12.95 -6.68
C CYS A 292 -3.81 -12.79 -8.12
N THR A 293 -4.54 -13.39 -9.06
CA THR A 293 -4.44 -13.08 -10.48
C THR A 293 -5.60 -12.16 -10.86
N TYR A 294 -5.30 -11.15 -11.69
CA TYR A 294 -6.27 -10.25 -12.29
C TYR A 294 -6.17 -10.37 -13.81
N GLN A 295 -7.31 -10.55 -14.48
CA GLN A 295 -7.38 -10.58 -15.93
C GLN A 295 -8.75 -10.08 -16.38
N LYS A 296 -8.82 -9.51 -17.58
CA LYS A 296 -10.12 -9.24 -18.21
C LYS A 296 -10.75 -10.53 -18.74
N VAL A 297 -12.07 -10.56 -18.76
CA VAL A 297 -12.86 -11.61 -19.38
C VAL A 297 -13.97 -11.02 -20.23
N ASP A 298 -14.41 -11.77 -21.25
CA ASP A 298 -15.63 -11.42 -21.96
C ASP A 298 -16.90 -11.74 -21.15
N GLY A 299 -18.07 -11.40 -21.69
CA GLY A 299 -19.36 -11.66 -21.04
C GLY A 299 -19.73 -13.15 -20.96
N ASN A 300 -18.95 -14.02 -21.60
CA ASN A 300 -19.04 -15.48 -21.48
C ASN A 300 -18.00 -16.05 -20.50
N GLY A 301 -17.15 -15.20 -19.90
CA GLY A 301 -16.10 -15.59 -18.97
C GLY A 301 -14.80 -16.06 -19.63
N LYS A 302 -14.65 -15.90 -20.95
CA LYS A 302 -13.41 -16.24 -21.66
C LYS A 302 -12.32 -15.23 -21.30
N PRO A 303 -11.10 -15.68 -20.93
CA PRO A 303 -9.94 -14.81 -20.74
C PRO A 303 -9.69 -13.86 -21.92
N VAL A 304 -9.39 -12.60 -21.65
CA VAL A 304 -8.98 -11.59 -22.63
C VAL A 304 -7.80 -10.78 -22.08
N GLY A 305 -6.74 -10.63 -22.87
CA GLY A 305 -5.56 -9.85 -22.50
C GLY A 305 -4.65 -10.55 -21.49
N GLU A 306 -3.67 -9.79 -20.98
CA GLU A 306 -2.63 -10.29 -20.10
C GLU A 306 -3.14 -10.53 -18.67
N ILE A 307 -2.52 -11.51 -18.00
CA ILE A 307 -2.72 -11.77 -16.59
C ILE A 307 -1.75 -10.89 -15.81
N GLN A 308 -2.27 -10.18 -14.82
CA GLN A 308 -1.48 -9.46 -13.83
C GLN A 308 -1.57 -10.19 -12.50
N VAL A 309 -0.50 -10.14 -11.71
CA VAL A 309 -0.42 -10.77 -10.39
C VAL A 309 -0.31 -9.68 -9.33
N PHE A 310 -1.02 -9.86 -8.23
CA PHE A 310 -1.01 -8.94 -7.11
C PHE A 310 -1.28 -9.68 -5.80
N SER A 311 -1.13 -9.00 -4.66
CA SER A 311 -1.29 -9.64 -3.35
C SER A 311 -2.45 -9.06 -2.55
N ALA A 312 -2.97 -9.88 -1.64
CA ALA A 312 -3.94 -9.46 -0.66
C ALA A 312 -3.55 -9.92 0.74
N ARG A 313 -3.81 -9.08 1.74
CA ARG A 313 -3.57 -9.37 3.15
C ARG A 313 -4.87 -9.27 3.94
N ARG A 314 -5.17 -10.26 4.76
CA ARG A 314 -6.32 -10.22 5.65
C ARG A 314 -6.07 -9.19 6.74
N ASN A 315 -6.98 -8.22 6.87
CA ASN A 315 -6.96 -7.29 7.97
C ASN A 315 -7.40 -8.02 9.25
N PRO A 316 -6.72 -7.80 10.39
CA PRO A 316 -7.19 -8.29 11.67
C PRO A 316 -8.58 -7.73 11.98
N LYS A 317 -9.33 -8.50 12.77
CA LYS A 317 -10.62 -8.06 13.30
C LYS A 317 -10.47 -6.73 14.03
N ILE A 318 -11.44 -5.85 13.86
CA ILE A 318 -11.51 -4.60 14.61
C ILE A 318 -11.92 -4.96 16.04
N GLY A 319 -11.19 -4.41 17.02
CA GLY A 319 -11.50 -4.58 18.43
C GLY A 319 -12.78 -3.85 18.84
N PRO A 320 -13.17 -3.92 20.13
CA PRO A 320 -14.26 -3.10 20.63
C PRO A 320 -13.93 -1.61 20.53
N ALA A 321 -14.97 -0.78 20.51
CA ALA A 321 -14.86 0.67 20.53
C ALA A 321 -14.00 1.12 21.73
N PRO A 322 -12.93 1.91 21.51
CA PRO A 322 -12.08 2.37 22.58
C PRO A 322 -12.75 3.47 23.40
N ASP A 323 -12.35 3.59 24.67
CA ASP A 323 -12.68 4.75 25.50
C ASP A 323 -11.73 5.91 25.16
N ILE A 324 -12.20 6.85 24.35
CA ILE A 324 -11.40 7.99 23.86
C ILE A 324 -10.98 8.91 25.02
N THR A 325 -11.73 8.94 26.14
CA THR A 325 -11.39 9.77 27.29
C THR A 325 -10.11 9.33 28.00
N LYS A 326 -9.68 8.09 27.77
CA LYS A 326 -8.43 7.52 28.31
C LYS A 326 -7.24 7.66 27.35
N ALA A 327 -7.44 8.22 26.16
CA ALA A 327 -6.35 8.41 25.22
C ALA A 327 -5.38 9.46 25.75
N VAL A 328 -4.07 9.14 25.75
CA VAL A 328 -3.05 10.11 26.14
C VAL A 328 -2.79 11.02 24.95
N ARG A 329 -3.04 12.33 25.13
CA ARG A 329 -2.79 13.34 24.09
C ARG A 329 -1.32 13.75 24.08
N GLY A 330 -0.71 13.72 22.91
CA GLY A 330 0.61 14.29 22.67
C GLY A 330 0.54 15.80 22.42
N GLU A 331 1.68 16.38 22.08
CA GLU A 331 1.78 17.80 21.74
C GLU A 331 1.02 18.13 20.44
N PRO A 332 0.17 19.16 20.42
CA PRO A 332 -0.49 19.62 19.20
C PRO A 332 0.51 20.11 18.15
N VAL A 333 0.23 19.77 16.89
CA VAL A 333 1.00 20.15 15.71
C VAL A 333 0.10 20.99 14.82
N ASP A 334 0.43 22.27 14.65
CA ASP A 334 -0.21 23.11 13.63
C ASP A 334 0.40 22.78 12.26
N LEU A 335 -0.42 22.19 11.39
CA LEU A 335 -0.01 21.76 10.05
C LEU A 335 0.16 22.94 9.08
N LEU A 336 -0.35 24.13 9.42
CA LEU A 336 -0.27 25.34 8.58
C LEU A 336 0.67 26.40 9.15
N ALA A 337 1.40 26.12 10.22
CA ALA A 337 2.32 27.08 10.85
C ALA A 337 3.52 27.45 9.96
N GLY A 338 3.92 26.55 9.05
CA GLY A 338 5.03 26.76 8.13
C GLY A 338 4.58 27.32 6.79
N THR A 339 5.05 26.73 5.69
CA THR A 339 4.80 27.22 4.32
C THR A 339 4.34 26.10 3.41
N MET A 340 4.09 26.41 2.12
CA MET A 340 3.87 25.37 1.11
C MET A 340 5.04 24.37 0.99
N ALA A 341 6.23 24.67 1.53
CA ALA A 341 7.36 23.75 1.56
C ALA A 341 7.13 22.52 2.45
N ASP A 342 6.19 22.58 3.39
CA ASP A 342 5.78 21.46 4.26
C ASP A 342 4.79 20.50 3.60
N PHE A 343 4.37 20.85 2.38
CA PHE A 343 3.44 20.09 1.58
C PHE A 343 4.06 19.70 0.25
N GLU A 344 3.42 18.76 -0.41
CA GLU A 344 3.73 18.41 -1.78
C GLU A 344 2.54 17.80 -2.51
N LEU A 345 2.58 17.85 -3.84
CA LEU A 345 1.61 17.16 -4.66
C LEU A 345 1.85 15.65 -4.59
N MET A 346 0.75 14.91 -4.50
CA MET A 346 0.72 13.45 -4.62
C MET A 346 1.12 12.99 -6.02
N GLU A 347 0.74 13.75 -7.05
CA GLU A 347 1.04 13.46 -8.44
C GLU A 347 2.02 14.49 -9.02
N ALA A 348 3.22 14.04 -9.41
CA ALA A 348 4.29 14.91 -9.92
C ALA A 348 3.95 15.58 -11.26
N ASP A 349 3.06 14.98 -12.06
CA ASP A 349 2.64 15.43 -13.39
C ASP A 349 1.37 16.29 -13.37
N ARG A 350 0.91 16.71 -12.18
CA ARG A 350 -0.29 17.52 -12.02
C ARG A 350 0.03 18.96 -11.70
N GLU A 351 -0.91 19.82 -12.09
CA GLU A 351 -0.81 21.27 -11.91
C GLU A 351 -1.03 21.64 -10.44
N ASN A 352 -0.21 22.54 -9.91
CA ASN A 352 -0.37 22.99 -8.55
C ASN A 352 -1.49 24.04 -8.44
N GLY A 353 -2.61 23.67 -7.82
CA GLY A 353 -3.68 24.61 -7.46
C GLY A 353 -3.56 25.21 -6.06
N TRP A 354 -2.55 24.80 -5.29
CA TRP A 354 -2.48 25.05 -3.86
C TRP A 354 -1.59 26.24 -3.50
N SER A 355 -2.06 27.04 -2.55
CA SER A 355 -1.32 28.16 -1.97
C SER A 355 -1.62 28.28 -0.47
N LEU A 356 -0.64 28.70 0.32
CA LEU A 356 -0.79 29.00 1.74
C LEU A 356 -0.46 30.47 1.95
N LYS A 357 -1.46 31.25 2.37
CA LYS A 357 -1.32 32.69 2.61
C LYS A 357 -2.14 33.09 3.83
N ASP A 358 -1.55 33.89 4.72
CA ASP A 358 -2.21 34.43 5.92
C ASP A 358 -2.92 33.34 6.77
N GLY A 359 -2.28 32.17 6.90
CA GLY A 359 -2.81 31.01 7.63
C GLY A 359 -3.94 30.25 6.95
N VAL A 360 -4.24 30.55 5.67
CA VAL A 360 -5.27 29.89 4.86
C VAL A 360 -4.63 29.12 3.72
N LEU A 361 -4.82 27.80 3.72
CA LEU A 361 -4.48 26.91 2.62
C LEU A 361 -5.64 26.87 1.63
N SER A 362 -5.40 27.33 0.40
CA SER A 362 -6.44 27.45 -0.64
C SER A 362 -6.09 26.59 -1.85
N ASN A 363 -7.05 25.83 -2.36
CA ASN A 363 -6.99 25.16 -3.66
C ASN A 363 -7.78 25.93 -4.70
N ARG A 364 -7.18 26.21 -5.86
CA ARG A 364 -7.83 26.80 -7.03
C ARG A 364 -7.57 25.93 -8.25
N ILE A 365 -8.62 25.29 -8.75
CA ILE A 365 -8.52 24.38 -9.88
C ILE A 365 -8.52 25.12 -11.21
N LEU A 366 -7.82 24.54 -12.19
CA LEU A 366 -7.82 25.01 -13.56
C LEU A 366 -9.16 24.70 -14.21
N ARG A 367 -9.69 25.69 -14.92
CA ARG A 367 -10.98 25.62 -15.60
C ARG A 367 -10.83 26.03 -17.06
N ASP A 368 -11.69 25.49 -17.92
CA ASP A 368 -11.83 25.98 -19.29
C ASP A 368 -12.51 27.37 -19.33
N ALA A 369 -12.64 27.94 -20.53
CA ALA A 369 -13.30 29.23 -20.75
C ALA A 369 -14.78 29.27 -20.29
N ASN A 370 -15.41 28.10 -20.10
CA ASN A 370 -16.78 27.95 -19.63
C ASN A 370 -16.87 27.68 -18.11
N GLY A 371 -15.74 27.71 -17.40
CA GLY A 371 -15.67 27.48 -15.96
C GLY A 371 -15.70 26.00 -15.55
N LYS A 372 -15.62 25.06 -16.48
CA LYS A 372 -15.61 23.62 -16.18
C LYS A 372 -14.20 23.17 -15.75
N SER A 373 -14.12 22.33 -14.72
CA SER A 373 -12.85 21.74 -14.27
C SER A 373 -12.14 21.01 -15.40
N LEU A 374 -10.83 21.27 -15.55
CA LEU A 374 -9.97 20.52 -16.46
C LEU A 374 -9.47 19.20 -15.86
N HIS A 375 -9.71 18.95 -14.56
CA HIS A 375 -9.20 17.77 -13.83
C HIS A 375 -7.69 17.55 -14.00
N ARG A 376 -6.93 18.66 -14.00
CA ARG A 376 -5.46 18.67 -14.15
C ARG A 376 -4.70 18.95 -12.87
N ASN A 377 -5.39 19.45 -11.84
CA ASN A 377 -4.76 19.80 -10.57
C ASN A 377 -4.36 18.57 -9.77
N GLY A 378 -3.33 18.72 -8.95
CA GLY A 378 -2.83 17.68 -8.08
C GLY A 378 -3.52 17.68 -6.72
N ASN A 379 -3.53 16.50 -6.12
CA ASN A 379 -3.85 16.28 -4.73
C ASN A 379 -2.68 16.72 -3.86
N LEU A 380 -2.94 17.28 -2.67
CA LEU A 380 -1.88 17.77 -1.77
C LEU A 380 -1.72 16.84 -0.57
N ARG A 381 -0.51 16.66 -0.06
CA ARG A 381 -0.31 16.04 1.25
C ARG A 381 0.74 16.74 2.08
N THR A 382 0.71 16.52 3.38
CA THR A 382 1.82 16.89 4.27
C THR A 382 3.03 16.02 3.95
N LYS A 383 4.22 16.63 3.96
CA LYS A 383 5.51 15.91 3.91
C LYS A 383 5.71 15.03 5.14
N ARG A 384 5.25 15.54 6.28
CA ARG A 384 5.17 14.79 7.53
C ARG A 384 4.15 13.65 7.40
N ALA A 385 4.56 12.44 7.76
CA ALA A 385 3.78 11.21 7.56
C ALA A 385 3.87 10.20 8.73
N ASP A 386 4.29 10.66 9.92
CA ASP A 386 4.44 9.86 11.13
C ASP A 386 3.14 9.73 11.94
N PHE A 387 1.99 10.15 11.39
CA PHE A 387 0.71 10.11 12.09
C PHE A 387 0.07 8.72 12.06
N PHE A 388 -0.46 8.28 13.20
CA PHE A 388 -1.16 6.99 13.32
C PHE A 388 -2.54 7.17 13.96
N ASP A 389 -2.57 7.26 15.29
CA ASP A 389 -3.76 7.61 16.05
C ASP A 389 -3.65 9.09 16.45
N PHE A 390 -4.70 9.88 16.18
CA PHE A 390 -4.71 11.31 16.42
C PHE A 390 -6.13 11.89 16.44
N ASN A 391 -6.22 13.08 17.03
CA ASN A 391 -7.30 14.02 16.78
C ASN A 391 -6.83 15.07 15.76
N LEU A 392 -7.62 15.37 14.74
CA LEU A 392 -7.37 16.45 13.78
C LEU A 392 -8.57 17.39 13.79
N LYS A 393 -8.30 18.65 14.10
CA LYS A 393 -9.28 19.73 14.04
C LYS A 393 -8.91 20.68 12.91
N TYR A 394 -9.89 21.07 12.10
CA TYR A 394 -9.70 22.02 11.02
C TYR A 394 -10.96 22.80 10.69
N ASN A 395 -10.77 23.94 10.06
CA ASN A 395 -11.84 24.68 9.42
C ASN A 395 -11.75 24.52 7.91
N VAL A 396 -12.89 24.34 7.26
CA VAL A 396 -12.99 24.26 5.80
C VAL A 396 -14.11 25.15 5.29
N ARG A 397 -13.89 25.83 4.18
CA ARG A 397 -14.90 26.59 3.45
C ARG A 397 -14.97 26.05 2.02
N VAL A 398 -16.19 25.78 1.57
CA VAL A 398 -16.48 25.17 0.27
C VAL A 398 -17.30 26.13 -0.60
N LEU A 399 -17.11 26.07 -1.92
CA LEU A 399 -17.94 26.77 -2.90
C LEU A 399 -19.16 25.92 -3.32
N PRO A 400 -20.19 26.50 -3.96
CA PRO A 400 -21.32 25.74 -4.48
C PRO A 400 -20.87 24.59 -5.39
N GLY A 401 -21.38 23.38 -5.12
CA GLY A 401 -21.02 22.17 -5.87
C GLY A 401 -19.60 21.65 -5.64
N CYS A 402 -18.89 22.15 -4.62
CA CYS A 402 -17.56 21.66 -4.24
C CYS A 402 -17.57 20.16 -3.88
N ASN A 403 -16.52 19.48 -4.31
CA ASN A 403 -16.10 18.14 -3.90
C ASN A 403 -14.58 18.12 -3.69
N SER A 404 -14.16 17.69 -2.51
CA SER A 404 -12.79 17.54 -2.02
C SER A 404 -12.84 16.50 -0.89
N GLY A 405 -11.74 16.30 -0.17
CA GLY A 405 -11.69 15.36 0.94
C GLY A 405 -10.41 15.50 1.74
N VAL A 406 -10.47 15.20 3.03
CA VAL A 406 -9.29 15.14 3.92
C VAL A 406 -9.07 13.70 4.34
N TYR A 407 -7.98 13.10 3.88
CA TYR A 407 -7.61 11.71 4.12
C TYR A 407 -6.72 11.60 5.35
N LEU A 408 -7.21 10.88 6.36
CA LEU A 408 -6.46 10.54 7.55
C LEU A 408 -5.43 9.46 7.20
N ARG A 409 -4.15 9.76 7.44
CA ARG A 409 -2.98 8.94 7.04
C ARG A 409 -2.88 8.69 5.53
N GLY A 410 -3.61 9.45 4.71
CA GLY A 410 -3.77 9.14 3.28
C GLY A 410 -4.63 7.91 2.98
N ILE A 411 -5.39 7.40 3.95
CA ILE A 411 -6.12 6.13 3.83
C ILE A 411 -7.64 6.30 4.01
N TYR A 412 -8.07 7.15 4.93
CA TYR A 412 -9.49 7.31 5.28
C TYR A 412 -9.99 8.72 5.00
N GLU A 413 -10.79 8.88 3.96
CA GLU A 413 -11.36 10.16 3.57
C GLU A 413 -12.49 10.60 4.51
N ILE A 414 -12.30 11.79 5.08
CA ILE A 414 -13.34 12.64 5.65
C ILE A 414 -13.79 13.58 4.54
N GLN A 415 -15.00 13.36 4.07
CA GLN A 415 -15.51 14.00 2.87
C GLN A 415 -15.65 15.52 3.03
N VAL A 416 -15.33 16.28 1.97
CA VAL A 416 -15.52 17.73 1.92
C VAL A 416 -16.41 18.05 0.72
N MET A 417 -17.70 18.33 0.98
CA MET A 417 -18.68 18.52 -0.09
C MET A 417 -19.73 19.58 0.25
N ASP A 418 -20.14 20.35 -0.75
CA ASP A 418 -21.36 21.15 -0.66
C ASP A 418 -22.62 20.24 -0.64
N SER A 419 -23.05 19.93 0.58
CA SER A 419 -24.16 19.01 0.86
C SER A 419 -25.31 19.66 1.64
N TYR A 420 -25.23 20.97 1.91
CA TYR A 420 -26.22 21.68 2.72
C TYR A 420 -27.64 21.53 2.15
N GLY A 421 -28.57 21.13 3.02
CA GLY A 421 -29.98 20.95 2.67
C GLY A 421 -30.28 19.65 1.92
N LYS A 422 -29.30 18.76 1.74
CA LYS A 422 -29.51 17.42 1.16
C LYS A 422 -29.81 16.40 2.27
N PRO A 423 -30.50 15.29 1.96
CA PRO A 423 -30.62 14.17 2.88
C PRO A 423 -29.24 13.64 3.31
N VAL A 424 -29.15 13.12 4.54
CA VAL A 424 -27.91 12.50 5.04
C VAL A 424 -27.50 11.32 4.15
N ASP A 425 -26.24 11.32 3.74
CA ASP A 425 -25.65 10.29 2.90
C ASP A 425 -24.16 10.10 3.24
N CYS A 426 -23.61 8.92 2.92
CA CYS A 426 -22.21 8.59 3.16
C CYS A 426 -21.21 9.38 2.28
N HIS A 427 -21.68 10.26 1.40
CA HIS A 427 -20.88 11.20 0.62
C HIS A 427 -21.10 12.68 1.02
N ASN A 428 -21.79 12.96 2.13
CA ASN A 428 -21.98 14.32 2.62
C ASN A 428 -20.75 14.86 3.37
N MET A 429 -20.77 16.17 3.67
CA MET A 429 -19.72 16.85 4.44
C MET A 429 -19.39 16.11 5.74
N ALA A 430 -18.09 15.90 5.96
CA ALA A 430 -17.51 15.22 7.09
C ALA A 430 -17.96 13.75 7.30
N ALA A 431 -18.61 13.13 6.31
CA ALA A 431 -18.84 11.70 6.31
C ALA A 431 -17.51 10.93 6.16
N TYR A 432 -17.47 9.71 6.68
CA TYR A 432 -16.43 8.75 6.31
C TYR A 432 -16.81 8.14 4.96
N TYR A 433 -16.15 8.66 3.93
CA TYR A 433 -16.62 8.60 2.55
C TYR A 433 -16.96 7.19 2.07
N GLY A 434 -18.18 7.02 1.55
CA GLY A 434 -18.67 5.76 0.96
C GLY A 434 -18.80 4.60 1.96
N ARG A 435 -18.63 4.87 3.26
CA ARG A 435 -18.53 3.86 4.32
C ARG A 435 -19.56 4.08 5.43
N VAL A 436 -19.63 5.28 6.01
CA VAL A 436 -20.54 5.58 7.13
C VAL A 436 -21.32 6.85 6.86
N THR A 437 -22.65 6.72 6.87
CA THR A 437 -23.59 7.84 6.79
C THR A 437 -23.62 8.59 8.13
N PRO A 438 -23.45 9.94 8.13
CA PRO A 438 -23.67 10.77 9.30
C PRO A 438 -25.04 10.54 9.94
N LYS A 439 -25.12 10.56 11.28
CA LYS A 439 -26.40 10.41 12.00
C LYS A 439 -27.36 11.57 11.75
N VAL A 440 -26.82 12.77 11.54
CA VAL A 440 -27.55 14.01 11.31
C VAL A 440 -26.75 14.89 10.35
N ALA A 441 -27.45 15.74 9.58
CA ALA A 441 -26.82 16.81 8.82
C ALA A 441 -26.41 17.94 9.79
N ALA A 442 -25.23 18.52 9.58
CA ALA A 442 -24.70 19.56 10.46
C ALA A 442 -23.87 20.61 9.70
N GLU A 443 -23.78 20.49 8.38
CA GLU A 443 -23.12 21.44 7.51
C GLU A 443 -23.84 22.79 7.46
N LYS A 444 -23.08 23.85 7.26
CA LYS A 444 -23.58 25.19 6.92
C LYS A 444 -23.61 25.38 5.41
N LYS A 445 -24.23 26.47 4.94
CA LYS A 445 -24.28 26.83 3.51
C LYS A 445 -22.88 26.98 2.90
N ALA A 446 -22.75 26.75 1.60
CA ALA A 446 -21.55 27.07 0.85
C ALA A 446 -21.11 28.53 1.06
N GLY A 447 -19.81 28.78 1.13
CA GLY A 447 -19.22 30.07 1.47
C GLY A 447 -19.00 30.30 2.97
N GLU A 448 -19.64 29.51 3.85
CA GLU A 448 -19.40 29.60 5.29
C GLU A 448 -18.28 28.64 5.75
N TRP A 449 -17.58 29.04 6.82
CA TRP A 449 -16.60 28.19 7.48
C TRP A 449 -17.28 27.09 8.31
N GLN A 450 -16.97 25.86 7.96
CA GLN A 450 -17.26 24.64 8.72
C GLN A 450 -16.15 24.42 9.76
N THR A 451 -16.47 23.83 10.91
CA THR A 451 -15.49 23.30 11.86
C THR A 451 -15.61 21.79 11.90
N VAL A 452 -14.56 21.08 11.54
CA VAL A 452 -14.48 19.62 11.61
C VAL A 452 -13.49 19.25 12.71
N ASP A 453 -13.90 18.35 13.58
CA ASP A 453 -13.06 17.76 14.63
C ASP A 453 -13.21 16.24 14.51
N VAL A 454 -12.16 15.59 14.02
CA VAL A 454 -12.14 14.16 13.73
C VAL A 454 -11.09 13.46 14.57
N THR A 455 -11.50 12.36 15.21
CA THR A 455 -10.62 11.51 15.99
C THR A 455 -10.54 10.14 15.34
N LEU A 456 -9.33 9.73 14.98
CA LEU A 456 -8.96 8.37 14.63
C LEU A 456 -8.19 7.77 15.81
N TYR A 457 -8.78 6.78 16.47
CA TYR A 457 -8.14 6.12 17.60
C TYR A 457 -8.42 4.62 17.58
N ARG A 458 -7.38 3.79 17.55
CA ARG A 458 -7.47 2.32 17.58
C ARG A 458 -8.49 1.77 16.58
N ARG A 459 -8.39 2.25 15.33
CA ARG A 459 -9.29 1.90 14.21
C ARG A 459 -10.77 2.23 14.44
N HIS A 460 -11.06 3.25 15.23
CA HIS A 460 -12.39 3.83 15.37
C HIS A 460 -12.36 5.31 15.04
N LEU A 461 -13.48 5.78 14.49
CA LEU A 461 -13.64 7.13 13.99
C LEU A 461 -14.76 7.84 14.75
N THR A 462 -14.47 9.05 15.22
CA THR A 462 -15.47 9.99 15.74
C THR A 462 -15.34 11.29 14.95
N VAL A 463 -16.47 11.86 14.51
CA VAL A 463 -16.48 13.12 13.77
C VAL A 463 -17.52 14.05 14.39
N VAL A 464 -17.08 15.26 14.72
CA VAL A 464 -17.90 16.38 15.16
C VAL A 464 -17.84 17.45 14.07
N LEU A 465 -18.99 17.79 13.50
CA LEU A 465 -19.14 18.84 12.50
C LEU A 465 -19.93 20.00 13.13
N ASN A 466 -19.34 21.20 13.15
CA ASN A 466 -19.93 22.40 13.73
C ASN A 466 -20.47 22.23 15.16
N GLY A 467 -19.74 21.46 15.97
CA GLY A 467 -20.12 21.18 17.37
C GLY A 467 -21.12 20.03 17.55
N ILE A 468 -21.63 19.44 16.46
CA ILE A 468 -22.56 18.31 16.49
C ILE A 468 -21.81 17.03 16.17
N LYS A 469 -21.87 16.03 17.06
CA LYS A 469 -21.26 14.71 16.86
C LYS A 469 -22.07 13.89 15.86
N ILE A 470 -21.60 13.81 14.62
CA ILE A 470 -22.30 13.18 13.51
C ILE A 470 -21.89 11.71 13.28
N ILE A 471 -20.66 11.35 13.66
CA ILE A 471 -20.14 9.98 13.66
C ILE A 471 -19.54 9.73 15.04
N ASP A 472 -19.89 8.63 15.68
CA ASP A 472 -19.58 8.39 17.09
C ASP A 472 -18.95 7.02 17.28
N ASN A 473 -17.62 7.02 17.43
CA ASN A 473 -16.80 5.86 17.76
C ASN A 473 -17.09 4.62 16.89
N VAL A 474 -17.25 4.84 15.57
CA VAL A 474 -17.59 3.76 14.62
C VAL A 474 -16.32 3.04 14.16
N PRO A 475 -16.38 1.72 13.91
CA PRO A 475 -15.22 0.98 13.41
C PRO A 475 -14.85 1.42 11.98
N VAL A 476 -13.55 1.59 11.74
CA VAL A 476 -12.99 1.86 10.42
C VAL A 476 -12.80 0.53 9.68
N VAL A 477 -13.82 0.15 8.91
CA VAL A 477 -13.94 -1.18 8.29
C VAL A 477 -13.03 -1.41 7.08
N GLY A 478 -12.39 -0.37 6.55
CA GLY A 478 -11.46 -0.46 5.42
C GLY A 478 -10.96 0.89 4.94
N ILE A 479 -10.17 0.92 3.87
CA ILE A 479 -9.73 2.17 3.24
C ILE A 479 -10.89 2.89 2.52
N THR A 480 -10.75 4.16 2.14
CA THR A 480 -11.67 4.81 1.18
C THR A 480 -11.09 4.77 -0.23
N GLY A 481 -11.93 5.01 -1.25
CA GLY A 481 -11.44 5.16 -2.61
C GLY A 481 -10.42 6.30 -2.67
N GLY A 482 -9.38 6.15 -3.49
CA GLY A 482 -8.30 7.12 -3.54
C GLY A 482 -7.29 7.02 -2.39
N ALA A 483 -7.33 5.98 -1.55
CA ALA A 483 -6.30 5.75 -0.56
C ALA A 483 -4.91 5.52 -1.19
N MET A 484 -3.87 5.99 -0.50
CA MET A 484 -2.48 5.85 -0.92
C MET A 484 -1.96 4.42 -0.81
N THR A 485 -2.49 3.65 0.14
CA THR A 485 -2.08 2.26 0.42
C THR A 485 -3.27 1.47 0.94
N ALA A 486 -3.28 0.16 0.67
CA ALA A 486 -4.25 -0.76 1.26
C ALA A 486 -3.88 -1.18 2.68
N ASP A 487 -2.63 -0.95 3.11
CA ASP A 487 -2.19 -1.29 4.47
C ASP A 487 -2.69 -0.27 5.49
N GLU A 488 -3.76 -0.60 6.18
CA GLU A 488 -4.36 0.22 7.25
C GLU A 488 -3.48 0.32 8.52
N PHE A 489 -2.33 -0.37 8.59
CA PHE A 489 -1.51 -0.46 9.80
C PHE A 489 -0.19 0.31 9.70
N VAL A 490 -0.04 1.14 8.67
CA VAL A 490 1.09 2.07 8.54
C VAL A 490 0.73 3.46 9.06
N ASN A 491 1.76 4.21 9.45
CA ASN A 491 1.64 5.66 9.66
C ASN A 491 1.45 6.34 8.29
N GLY A 492 0.88 7.54 8.27
CA GLY A 492 0.75 8.29 7.02
C GLY A 492 0.53 9.78 7.20
N PRO A 493 0.51 10.53 6.08
CA PRO A 493 0.34 11.98 6.05
C PRO A 493 -1.12 12.40 6.20
N ILE A 494 -1.37 13.71 6.29
CA ILE A 494 -2.69 14.26 5.92
C ILE A 494 -2.67 14.53 4.42
N TYR A 495 -3.59 13.91 3.69
CA TYR A 495 -3.79 14.11 2.24
C TYR A 495 -5.09 14.89 2.04
N ILE A 496 -5.10 15.89 1.17
CA ILE A 496 -6.25 16.70 0.80
C ILE A 496 -6.50 16.60 -0.72
N GLN A 497 -7.73 16.25 -1.11
CA GLN A 497 -8.12 16.10 -2.50
C GLN A 497 -8.27 17.46 -3.20
N GLY A 498 -7.54 17.65 -4.30
CA GLY A 498 -7.40 18.93 -4.99
C GLY A 498 -7.74 18.93 -6.48
N ASP A 499 -8.02 17.77 -7.05
CA ASP A 499 -8.25 17.56 -8.49
C ASP A 499 -9.73 17.77 -8.93
N HIS A 500 -10.63 17.98 -7.97
CA HIS A 500 -12.07 18.09 -8.21
C HIS A 500 -12.61 19.52 -8.19
N SER A 501 -12.32 20.30 -7.13
CA SER A 501 -12.90 21.64 -6.96
C SER A 501 -12.09 22.55 -6.02
N ASP A 502 -12.49 23.82 -5.97
CA ASP A 502 -11.91 24.83 -5.10
C ASP A 502 -12.36 24.62 -3.64
N ALA A 503 -11.44 24.80 -2.70
CA ALA A 503 -11.71 24.75 -1.26
C ALA A 503 -10.67 25.58 -0.49
N ASP A 504 -11.06 26.08 0.68
CA ASP A 504 -10.15 26.77 1.59
C ASP A 504 -10.12 26.06 2.96
N PHE A 505 -8.94 25.94 3.54
CA PHE A 505 -8.69 25.31 4.83
C PHE A 505 -7.92 26.26 5.74
N ARG A 506 -8.19 26.24 7.04
CA ARG A 506 -7.42 26.96 8.06
C ARG A 506 -7.49 26.25 9.40
N ASN A 507 -6.64 26.66 10.35
CA ASN A 507 -6.62 26.14 11.71
C ASN A 507 -6.49 24.60 11.75
N MET A 508 -5.62 24.02 10.93
CA MET A 508 -5.44 22.56 10.85
C MET A 508 -4.47 22.09 11.93
N VAL A 509 -4.99 21.67 13.08
CA VAL A 509 -4.20 21.25 14.24
C VAL A 509 -4.41 19.76 14.49
N LEU A 510 -3.31 19.00 14.49
CA LEU A 510 -3.28 17.57 14.77
C LEU A 510 -2.69 17.31 16.16
N THR A 511 -3.39 16.55 16.99
CA THR A 511 -2.93 16.11 18.32
C THR A 511 -2.76 14.59 18.32
N PRO A 512 -1.54 14.05 18.42
CA PRO A 512 -1.31 12.60 18.50
C PRO A 512 -2.03 11.96 19.69
N LEU A 513 -2.46 10.71 19.54
CA LEU A 513 -3.09 9.91 20.60
C LEU A 513 -2.31 8.62 20.83
N ASN A 514 -2.01 8.31 22.09
CA ASN A 514 -1.24 7.11 22.51
C ASN A 514 -2.06 6.10 23.33
#